data_AF-A0A0M8WF61-F1
#
_entry.id   AF-A0A0M8WF61-F1
#
_cell.length_a   1.000
_cell.length_b   1.000
_cell.length_c   1.000
_cell.angle_alpha   90.00
_cell.angle_beta   90.00
_cell.angle_gamma   90.00
#
_symmetry.space_group_name_H-M   'P 1'
#
loop_
_entity.id
_entity.type
_entity.pdbx_description
1 polymer ?
#
loop_
_entity_poly.entity_id
_entity_poly.type
_entity_poly.pdbx_seq_one_letter_code
_entity_poly.pdbx_strand_id
1 'polypeptide(L)'
;MTVITDNVQPLSAEDIAALRAAETVQFRRDFDGEGCVRAELRGSGEAESPRIFTAKQQRMFPRTNNASGGRYRMLTASPQVWAVSGGDLTSAICRYDMSVDDSRRAEWQTIVHALRVGDRLGLWWVAGNDYPLITVAELHRDELRLVLHREKHSPVFLIDATVRADDSARMIQY
;
A
#
# COMPACT_ATOMS: atom_id res chain seq x y z
N MET A 1 7.46 -17.49 -11.81
CA MET A 1 8.14 -17.33 -10.51
C MET A 1 8.75 -15.93 -10.52
N THR A 2 8.08 -14.95 -9.91
CA THR A 2 8.54 -13.55 -9.96
C THR A 2 9.67 -13.37 -8.96
N VAL A 3 10.83 -12.93 -9.45
CA VAL A 3 12.02 -12.71 -8.64
C VAL A 3 11.73 -11.51 -7.72
N ILE A 4 11.74 -11.73 -6.41
CA ILE A 4 11.80 -10.64 -5.45
C ILE A 4 13.16 -9.98 -5.66
N THR A 5 13.20 -8.70 -5.97
CA THR A 5 14.47 -7.96 -6.04
C THR A 5 15.14 -7.98 -4.67
N ASP A 6 16.46 -8.21 -4.64
CA ASP A 6 17.25 -8.41 -3.40
C ASP A 6 17.23 -7.21 -2.42
N ASN A 7 16.60 -6.09 -2.79
CA ASN A 7 16.56 -4.86 -2.01
C ASN A 7 15.37 -4.77 -1.02
N VAL A 8 14.43 -5.72 -1.02
CA VAL A 8 13.27 -5.65 -0.12
C VAL A 8 13.63 -6.15 1.28
N GLN A 9 13.64 -5.21 2.23
CA GLN A 9 13.96 -5.51 3.61
C GLN A 9 12.86 -6.35 4.29
N PRO A 10 13.23 -7.36 5.09
CA PRO A 10 12.28 -8.09 5.91
C PRO A 10 11.71 -7.20 7.02
N LEU A 11 10.43 -7.40 7.34
CA LEU A 11 9.75 -6.68 8.41
C LEU A 11 10.37 -7.00 9.77
N SER A 12 10.70 -5.95 10.51
CA SER A 12 11.06 -6.02 11.92
C SER A 12 9.83 -6.06 12.82
N ALA A 13 10.03 -6.38 14.10
CA ALA A 13 8.96 -6.28 15.10
C ALA A 13 8.42 -4.84 15.24
N GLU A 14 9.28 -3.85 15.04
CA GLU A 14 8.88 -2.45 15.14
C GLU A 14 8.04 -2.01 13.93
N ASP A 15 8.32 -2.54 12.73
CA ASP A 15 7.51 -2.27 11.54
C ASP A 15 6.09 -2.79 11.69
N ILE A 16 5.97 -4.01 12.21
CA ILE A 16 4.66 -4.62 12.50
C ILE A 16 3.93 -3.81 13.57
N ALA A 17 4.63 -3.37 14.62
CA ALA A 17 4.04 -2.52 15.65
C ALA A 17 3.57 -1.17 15.09
N ALA A 18 4.33 -0.57 14.17
CA ALA A 18 3.94 0.66 13.48
C ALA A 18 2.70 0.46 12.60
N LEU A 19 2.64 -0.64 11.82
CA LEU A 19 1.48 -0.98 10.99
C LEU A 19 0.20 -1.22 11.83
N ARG A 20 0.35 -1.80 13.03
CA ARG A 20 -0.74 -1.97 14.00
C ARG A 20 -1.24 -0.65 14.57
N ALA A 21 -0.33 0.30 14.80
CA ALA A 21 -0.63 1.58 15.42
C ALA A 21 -1.07 2.66 14.41
N ALA A 22 -0.91 2.41 13.11
CA ALA A 22 -1.21 3.37 12.06
C ALA A 22 -2.71 3.70 12.01
N GLU A 23 -3.00 4.97 11.80
CA GLU A 23 -4.37 5.49 11.59
C GLU A 23 -4.70 5.57 10.10
N THR A 24 -3.66 5.68 9.26
CA THR A 24 -3.79 5.60 7.81
C THR A 24 -2.64 4.76 7.27
N VAL A 25 -2.94 3.94 6.28
CA VAL A 25 -1.97 3.15 5.54
C VAL A 25 -2.08 3.47 4.08
N GLN A 26 -0.95 3.76 3.46
CA GLN A 26 -0.90 4.21 2.08
C GLN A 26 -0.01 3.26 1.30
N PHE A 27 -0.51 2.79 0.19
CA PHE A 27 0.20 1.90 -0.73
C PHE A 27 0.56 2.72 -1.95
N ARG A 28 1.85 2.80 -2.26
CA ARG A 28 2.35 3.71 -3.29
C ARG A 28 3.43 3.06 -4.11
N ARG A 29 3.56 3.53 -5.34
CA ARG A 29 4.78 3.44 -6.12
C ARG A 29 5.34 4.84 -6.24
N ASP A 30 6.60 5.04 -5.87
CA ASP A 30 7.24 6.35 -6.05
C ASP A 30 7.65 6.58 -7.52
N PHE A 31 8.11 7.80 -7.83
CA PHE A 31 8.58 8.18 -9.17
C PHE A 31 9.81 7.38 -9.62
N ASP A 32 10.59 6.85 -8.68
CA ASP A 32 11.76 6.01 -8.95
C ASP A 32 11.36 4.54 -9.18
N GLY A 33 10.06 4.25 -9.11
CA GLY A 33 9.46 2.95 -9.41
C GLY A 33 9.41 2.00 -8.23
N GLU A 34 9.87 2.38 -7.04
CA GLU A 34 9.86 1.54 -5.84
C GLU A 34 8.46 1.47 -5.21
N GLY A 35 8.05 0.25 -4.85
CA GLY A 35 6.85 0.02 -4.08
C GLY A 35 7.08 0.37 -2.61
N CYS A 36 6.13 1.04 -1.98
CA CYS A 36 6.20 1.29 -0.55
C CYS A 36 4.84 1.25 0.14
N VAL A 37 4.88 0.86 1.41
CA VAL A 37 3.77 0.97 2.36
C VAL A 37 4.13 2.04 3.37
N ARG A 38 3.35 3.12 3.40
CA ARG A 38 3.48 4.20 4.37
C ARG A 38 2.44 4.03 5.47
N ALA A 39 2.92 3.79 6.68
CA ALA A 39 2.12 3.78 7.90
C ALA A 39 2.15 5.18 8.53
N GLU A 40 0.99 5.78 8.79
CA GLU A 40 0.89 7.17 9.26
C GLU A 40 -0.03 7.31 10.49
N LEU A 41 0.42 8.13 11.44
CA LEU A 41 -0.40 8.77 12.45
C LEU A 41 -0.80 10.14 11.93
N ARG A 42 -2.10 10.44 11.91
CA ARG A 42 -2.60 11.73 11.43
C ARG A 42 -2.18 12.85 12.36
N GLY A 43 -1.76 13.97 11.78
CA GLY A 43 -1.67 15.22 12.50
C GLY A 43 -3.07 15.80 12.74
N SER A 44 -3.12 17.00 13.31
CA SER A 44 -4.37 17.71 13.56
C SER A 44 -5.00 18.30 12.30
N GLY A 45 -4.29 18.38 11.18
CA GLY A 45 -4.76 19.03 9.94
C GLY A 45 -4.87 20.56 10.04
N GLU A 46 -5.13 21.09 11.24
CA GLU A 46 -5.24 22.51 11.54
C GLU A 46 -4.02 22.98 12.35
N ALA A 47 -3.46 24.13 11.94
CA ALA A 47 -2.28 24.73 12.55
C ALA A 47 -2.50 25.19 14.00
N GLU A 48 -3.75 25.41 14.41
CA GLU A 48 -4.11 25.98 15.71
C GLU A 48 -4.14 24.96 16.85
N SER A 49 -4.13 23.66 16.54
CA SER A 49 -4.15 22.60 17.57
C SER A 49 -3.24 21.42 17.19
N PRO A 50 -1.91 21.63 17.08
CA PRO A 50 -0.98 20.59 16.65
C PRO A 50 -1.07 19.37 17.56
N ARG A 51 -1.27 18.20 16.96
CA ARG A 51 -1.24 16.94 17.70
C ARG A 51 0.16 16.70 18.27
N ILE A 52 0.24 16.54 19.59
CA ILE A 52 1.49 16.21 20.28
C ILE A 52 1.67 14.69 20.29
N PHE A 53 2.77 14.21 19.71
CA PHE A 53 3.11 12.79 19.70
C PHE A 53 4.03 12.42 20.85
N THR A 54 3.75 11.31 21.52
CA THR A 54 4.60 10.75 22.57
C THR A 54 5.97 10.32 22.03
N ALA A 55 7.00 10.26 22.88
CA ALA A 55 8.33 9.77 22.50
C ALA A 55 8.30 8.33 21.93
N LYS A 56 7.33 7.50 22.36
CA LYS A 56 7.11 6.16 21.79
C LYS A 56 6.62 6.26 20.34
N GLN A 57 5.62 7.09 20.07
CA GLN A 57 5.10 7.32 18.72
C GLN A 57 6.15 7.93 17.80
N GLN A 58 6.97 8.86 18.30
CA GLN A 58 8.03 9.47 17.49
C GLN A 58 9.12 8.49 17.07
N ARG A 59 9.50 7.54 17.95
CA ARG A 59 10.42 6.44 17.60
C ARG A 59 9.81 5.49 16.55
N MET A 60 8.55 5.12 16.77
CA MET A 60 7.82 4.23 15.86
C MET A 60 7.54 4.88 14.49
N PHE A 61 7.30 6.19 14.45
CA PHE A 61 7.03 6.98 13.25
C PHE A 61 8.04 8.13 13.16
N PRO A 62 9.28 7.86 12.70
CA PRO A 62 10.39 8.79 12.80
C PRO A 62 10.31 9.98 11.84
N ARG A 63 9.55 9.86 10.74
CA ARG A 63 9.43 10.92 9.74
C ARG A 63 8.21 11.80 9.99
N THR A 64 8.31 13.08 9.63
CA THR A 64 7.22 14.06 9.77
C THR A 64 6.62 14.38 8.41
N ASN A 65 5.29 14.40 8.32
CA ASN A 65 4.56 14.93 7.18
C ASN A 65 4.36 16.43 7.39
N ASN A 66 5.19 17.25 6.76
CA ASN A 66 5.17 18.70 6.95
C ASN A 66 3.85 19.36 6.54
N ALA A 67 3.09 18.74 5.62
CA ALA A 67 1.82 19.28 5.16
C ALA A 67 0.68 19.08 6.17
N SER A 68 0.66 17.94 6.89
CA SER A 68 -0.42 17.61 7.84
C SER A 68 -0.02 17.73 9.31
N GLY A 69 1.28 17.92 9.59
CA GLY A 69 1.86 17.74 10.92
C GLY A 69 1.84 16.28 11.42
N GLY A 70 1.47 15.33 10.56
CA GLY A 70 1.44 13.90 10.90
C GLY A 70 2.82 13.29 11.00
N ARG A 71 2.87 12.02 11.44
CA ARG A 71 4.12 11.26 11.50
C ARG A 71 3.98 9.94 10.77
N TYR A 72 5.02 9.53 10.06
CA TYR A 72 4.97 8.33 9.25
C TYR A 72 6.23 7.46 9.36
N ARG A 73 6.04 6.18 9.05
CA ARG A 73 7.08 5.19 8.78
C ARG A 73 6.90 4.69 7.35
N MET A 74 8.01 4.57 6.63
CA MET A 74 8.03 4.03 5.27
C MET A 74 8.60 2.62 5.28
N LEU A 75 7.90 1.69 4.64
CA LEU A 75 8.33 0.31 4.47
C LEU A 75 8.49 0.04 2.98
N THR A 76 9.67 -0.43 2.58
CA THR A 76 9.91 -0.86 1.19
C THR A 76 9.11 -2.12 0.90
N ALA A 77 8.49 -2.15 -0.28
CA ALA A 77 7.76 -3.31 -0.78
C ALA A 77 8.20 -3.61 -2.22
N SER A 78 8.26 -4.88 -2.60
CA SER A 78 8.51 -5.26 -4.00
C SER A 78 7.34 -4.78 -4.86
N PRO A 79 7.53 -3.84 -5.80
CA PRO A 79 6.47 -3.50 -6.74
C PRO A 79 6.37 -4.60 -7.79
N GLN A 80 5.17 -5.12 -8.03
CA GLN A 80 4.89 -5.93 -9.21
C GLN A 80 3.62 -5.39 -9.87
N VAL A 81 3.76 -4.96 -11.12
CA VAL A 81 2.63 -4.55 -11.95
C VAL A 81 2.50 -5.59 -13.04
N TRP A 82 1.35 -6.26 -13.11
CA TRP A 82 1.19 -7.44 -13.97
C TRP A 82 0.41 -7.19 -15.26
N ALA A 83 -0.39 -6.14 -15.32
CA ALA A 83 -1.02 -5.72 -16.56
C ALA A 83 -1.41 -4.24 -16.48
N VAL A 84 -1.00 -3.48 -17.49
CA VAL A 84 -1.62 -2.24 -17.96
C VAL A 84 -1.80 -2.48 -19.44
N SER A 85 -3.02 -2.62 -19.92
CA SER A 85 -3.28 -2.86 -21.34
C SER A 85 -2.81 -1.65 -22.17
N GLY A 86 -1.74 -1.81 -22.95
CA GLY A 86 -1.31 -0.88 -24.01
C GLY A 86 -0.23 0.16 -23.67
N GLY A 87 0.46 0.06 -22.53
CA GLY A 87 1.45 1.06 -22.10
C GLY A 87 2.72 0.50 -21.45
N ASP A 88 3.77 1.31 -21.42
CA ASP A 88 5.00 1.01 -20.68
C ASP A 88 4.74 1.09 -19.16
N LEU A 89 5.11 0.03 -18.43
CA LEU A 89 4.94 -0.09 -16.99
C LEU A 89 5.94 0.77 -16.19
N THR A 90 6.95 1.35 -16.82
CA THR A 90 8.01 2.12 -16.13
C THR A 90 7.51 3.45 -15.56
N SER A 91 6.56 4.14 -16.21
CA SER A 91 6.07 5.47 -15.79
C SER A 91 4.78 5.45 -14.96
N ALA A 92 4.28 4.27 -14.67
CA ALA A 92 2.93 4.11 -14.16
C ALA A 92 2.89 4.32 -12.63
N ILE A 93 2.21 5.37 -12.17
CA ILE A 93 2.10 5.74 -10.75
C ILE A 93 0.79 5.23 -10.15
N CYS A 94 0.86 4.56 -9.00
CA CYS A 94 -0.34 4.24 -8.21
C CYS A 94 -0.21 4.74 -6.78
N ARG A 95 -1.30 5.32 -6.26
CA ARG A 95 -1.45 5.70 -4.87
C ARG A 95 -2.83 5.29 -4.38
N TYR A 96 -2.85 4.51 -3.32
CA TYR A 96 -4.06 4.12 -2.60
C TYR A 96 -3.92 4.43 -1.12
N ASP A 97 -4.87 5.18 -0.58
CA ASP A 97 -4.88 5.57 0.83
C ASP A 97 -6.05 4.85 1.54
N MET A 98 -5.74 4.12 2.60
CA MET A 98 -6.70 3.40 3.44
C MET A 98 -6.78 4.04 4.83
N SER A 99 -7.97 4.52 5.19
CA SER A 99 -8.29 4.96 6.56
C SER A 99 -8.57 3.75 7.45
N VAL A 100 -7.90 3.65 8.60
CA VAL A 100 -8.03 2.52 9.54
C VAL A 100 -9.05 2.84 10.65
N ASP A 101 -9.61 4.05 10.67
CA ASP A 101 -10.50 4.54 11.72
C ASP A 101 -11.84 3.81 11.77
N ASP A 102 -12.60 3.69 10.68
CA ASP A 102 -13.99 3.24 10.78
C ASP A 102 -14.36 2.01 9.93
N SER A 103 -14.40 2.10 8.60
CA SER A 103 -15.00 1.04 7.76
C SER A 103 -14.02 -0.04 7.30
N ARG A 104 -12.73 0.28 7.16
CA ARG A 104 -11.69 -0.66 6.66
C ARG A 104 -10.80 -1.23 7.76
N ARG A 105 -11.20 -1.01 9.03
CA ARG A 105 -10.45 -1.45 10.20
C ARG A 105 -10.37 -2.97 10.25
N ALA A 106 -11.44 -3.70 9.92
CA ALA A 106 -11.48 -5.16 10.04
C ALA A 106 -10.57 -5.87 9.04
N GLU A 107 -10.57 -5.44 7.78
CA GLU A 107 -9.74 -5.95 6.70
C GLU A 107 -8.27 -5.68 7.00
N TRP A 108 -7.95 -4.44 7.38
CA TRP A 108 -6.58 -4.08 7.76
C TRP A 108 -6.11 -4.86 8.98
N GLN A 109 -6.94 -5.00 10.02
CA GLN A 109 -6.59 -5.81 11.18
C GLN A 109 -6.32 -7.26 10.77
N THR A 110 -7.12 -7.85 9.88
CA THR A 110 -6.88 -9.21 9.38
C THR A 110 -5.49 -9.34 8.74
N ILE A 111 -5.13 -8.39 7.88
CA ILE A 111 -3.81 -8.35 7.23
C ILE A 111 -2.69 -8.24 8.28
N VAL A 112 -2.82 -7.30 9.21
CA VAL A 112 -1.77 -7.00 10.19
C VAL A 112 -1.61 -8.10 11.24
N HIS A 113 -2.67 -8.85 11.55
CA HIS A 113 -2.58 -10.05 12.38
C HIS A 113 -1.89 -11.19 11.64
N ALA A 114 -1.98 -11.23 10.32
CA ALA A 114 -1.26 -12.23 9.53
C ALA A 114 0.24 -11.96 9.49
N LEU A 115 0.71 -10.71 9.56
CA LEU A 115 2.12 -10.32 9.47
C LEU A 115 3.03 -11.00 10.52
N ARG A 116 4.23 -11.38 10.10
CA ARG A 116 5.28 -11.98 10.92
C ARG A 116 6.61 -11.28 10.71
N VAL A 117 7.45 -11.30 11.74
CA VAL A 117 8.85 -10.83 11.61
C VAL A 117 9.54 -11.69 10.56
N GLY A 118 10.28 -11.06 9.65
CA GLY A 118 10.92 -11.73 8.52
C GLY A 118 10.12 -11.72 7.22
N ASP A 119 8.81 -11.43 7.26
CA ASP A 119 8.00 -11.27 6.06
C ASP A 119 8.56 -10.14 5.19
N ARG A 120 8.50 -10.29 3.86
CA ARG A 120 8.75 -9.17 2.95
C ARG A 120 7.46 -8.76 2.28
N LEU A 121 7.24 -7.45 2.15
CA LEU A 121 6.04 -6.93 1.51
C LEU A 121 6.22 -6.93 -0.02
N GLY A 122 5.18 -7.36 -0.73
CA GLY A 122 5.02 -7.18 -2.17
C GLY A 122 3.70 -6.48 -2.43
N LEU A 123 3.67 -5.59 -3.41
CA LEU A 123 2.46 -4.92 -3.85
C LEU A 123 2.19 -5.25 -5.30
N TRP A 124 1.04 -5.85 -5.56
CA TRP A 124 0.65 -6.38 -6.85
C TRP A 124 -0.53 -5.58 -7.40
N TRP A 125 -0.31 -4.91 -8.53
CA TRP A 125 -1.37 -4.23 -9.27
C TRP A 125 -1.70 -4.98 -10.54
N VAL A 126 -2.99 -5.22 -10.74
CA VAL A 126 -3.52 -5.91 -11.91
C VAL A 126 -4.61 -5.02 -12.50
N ALA A 127 -4.41 -4.54 -13.73
CA ALA A 127 -5.43 -3.89 -14.54
C ALA A 127 -5.75 -4.78 -15.74
N GLY A 128 -7.01 -5.21 -15.91
CA GLY A 128 -7.36 -6.05 -17.05
C GLY A 128 -8.85 -6.29 -17.27
N ASN A 129 -9.19 -6.71 -18.49
CA ASN A 129 -10.55 -7.09 -18.91
C ASN A 129 -10.74 -8.61 -19.04
N ASP A 130 -9.70 -9.42 -18.75
CA ASP A 130 -9.73 -10.89 -18.79
C ASP A 130 -10.41 -11.49 -17.55
N TYR A 131 -11.57 -10.94 -17.18
CA TYR A 131 -12.38 -11.47 -16.10
C TYR A 131 -13.67 -12.05 -16.68
N PRO A 132 -13.99 -13.35 -16.47
CA PRO A 132 -15.13 -14.00 -17.12
C PRO A 132 -16.49 -13.34 -16.88
N LEU A 133 -16.62 -12.52 -15.83
CA LEU A 133 -17.84 -11.78 -15.49
C LEU A 133 -17.90 -10.38 -16.12
N ILE A 134 -16.83 -9.92 -16.77
CA ILE A 134 -16.77 -8.63 -17.47
C ILE A 134 -16.90 -8.91 -18.97
N THR A 135 -18.10 -8.72 -19.49
CA THR A 135 -18.43 -8.99 -20.91
C THR A 135 -18.59 -7.71 -21.75
N VAL A 136 -18.47 -6.53 -21.13
CA VAL A 136 -18.62 -5.22 -21.78
C VAL A 136 -17.25 -4.68 -22.15
N ALA A 137 -17.07 -4.29 -23.41
CA ALA A 137 -15.76 -3.94 -24.00
C ALA A 137 -15.03 -2.73 -23.35
N GLU A 138 -15.74 -1.93 -22.55
CA GLU A 138 -15.21 -0.73 -21.88
C GLU A 138 -15.04 -0.91 -20.37
N LEU A 139 -15.42 -2.06 -19.82
CA LEU A 139 -15.20 -2.36 -18.42
C LEU A 139 -13.85 -3.04 -18.23
N HIS A 140 -13.06 -2.55 -17.29
CA HIS A 140 -11.88 -3.25 -16.78
C HIS A 140 -11.96 -3.39 -15.26
N ARG A 141 -11.17 -4.31 -14.74
CA ARG A 141 -10.99 -4.54 -13.31
C ARG A 141 -9.60 -4.11 -12.91
N ASP A 142 -9.55 -3.19 -11.97
CA ASP A 142 -8.31 -2.79 -11.29
C ASP A 142 -8.29 -3.38 -9.90
N GLU A 143 -7.24 -4.14 -9.60
CA GLU A 143 -7.02 -4.74 -8.30
C GLU A 143 -5.69 -4.29 -7.70
N LEU A 144 -5.74 -3.93 -6.43
CA LEU A 144 -4.56 -3.82 -5.58
C LEU A 144 -4.53 -4.99 -4.62
N ARG A 145 -3.40 -5.71 -4.62
CA ARG A 145 -3.15 -6.84 -3.73
C ARG A 145 -1.87 -6.62 -2.93
N LEU A 146 -1.89 -7.04 -1.67
CA LEU A 146 -0.71 -7.13 -0.82
C LEU A 146 -0.26 -8.58 -0.75
N VAL A 147 1.01 -8.81 -1.03
CA VAL A 147 1.65 -10.12 -0.94
C VAL A 147 2.62 -10.13 0.24
N LEU A 148 2.55 -11.18 1.05
CA LEU A 148 3.52 -11.43 2.10
C LEU A 148 4.47 -12.51 1.64
N HIS A 149 5.67 -12.16 1.23
CA HIS A 149 6.66 -13.14 0.81
C HIS A 149 7.26 -13.84 2.03
N ARG A 150 7.04 -15.16 2.10
CA ARG A 150 7.65 -16.07 3.09
C ARG A 150 8.22 -17.27 2.38
N GLU A 151 9.19 -17.92 3.02
CA GLU A 151 9.91 -19.07 2.45
C GLU A 151 9.00 -20.19 1.92
N LYS A 152 7.89 -20.50 2.62
CA LYS A 152 7.05 -21.67 2.32
C LYS A 152 5.71 -21.35 1.67
N HIS A 153 5.14 -20.18 1.94
CA HIS A 153 3.81 -19.81 1.47
C HIS A 153 3.72 -18.28 1.46
N SER A 154 3.29 -17.70 0.35
CA SER A 154 3.10 -16.25 0.24
C SER A 154 1.61 -15.91 0.25
N PRO A 155 1.01 -15.58 1.42
CA PRO A 155 -0.36 -15.08 1.46
C PRO A 155 -0.54 -13.88 0.54
N VAL A 156 -1.69 -13.81 -0.11
CA VAL A 156 -2.11 -12.67 -0.95
C VAL A 156 -3.43 -12.16 -0.42
N PHE A 157 -3.50 -10.85 -0.17
CA PHE A 157 -4.69 -10.16 0.30
C PHE A 157 -5.17 -9.17 -0.74
N LEU A 158 -6.45 -9.22 -1.09
CA LEU A 158 -7.09 -8.20 -1.92
C LEU A 158 -7.34 -6.96 -1.04
N ILE A 159 -6.76 -5.83 -1.43
CA ILE A 159 -6.87 -4.55 -0.73
C ILE A 159 -7.99 -3.72 -1.33
N ASP A 160 -8.02 -3.63 -2.65
CA ASP A 160 -9.02 -2.89 -3.40
C ASP A 160 -9.32 -3.60 -4.71
N ALA A 161 -10.58 -3.53 -5.14
CA ALA A 161 -11.00 -3.93 -6.47
C ALA A 161 -12.05 -2.95 -6.97
N THR A 162 -11.79 -2.33 -8.11
CA THR A 162 -12.72 -1.40 -8.77
C THR A 162 -13.02 -1.91 -10.18
N VAL A 163 -14.29 -1.79 -10.59
CA VAL A 163 -14.76 -2.06 -11.96
C VAL A 163 -15.46 -0.81 -12.47
N ARG A 164 -14.95 -0.18 -13.52
CA ARG A 164 -15.49 1.07 -14.07
C ARG A 164 -15.45 1.07 -15.60
N ALA A 165 -16.35 1.85 -16.21
CA ALA A 165 -16.46 2.02 -17.66
C ALA A 165 -15.54 3.13 -18.20
N ASP A 166 -15.06 4.01 -17.31
CA ASP A 166 -14.45 5.30 -17.64
C ASP A 166 -13.26 5.61 -16.73
N ASP A 167 -12.44 4.60 -16.41
CA ASP A 167 -11.50 4.78 -15.31
C ASP A 167 -10.42 5.84 -15.59
N SER A 168 -10.47 6.86 -14.75
CA SER A 168 -9.50 7.92 -14.58
C SER A 168 -8.62 7.70 -13.35
N ALA A 169 -8.88 6.66 -12.53
CA ALA A 169 -7.97 6.13 -11.52
C ALA A 169 -6.84 5.34 -12.20
N ARG A 170 -6.20 6.00 -13.16
CA ARG A 170 -5.09 5.47 -13.91
C ARG A 170 -3.98 5.14 -12.92
N MET A 171 -3.29 4.05 -13.19
CA MET A 171 -1.85 4.11 -13.06
C MET A 171 -1.43 5.29 -13.94
N ILE A 172 -1.23 6.48 -13.36
CA ILE A 172 -1.09 7.71 -14.15
C ILE A 172 0.22 7.57 -14.92
N GLN A 173 0.10 7.47 -16.24
CA GLN A 173 1.20 7.66 -17.17
C GLN A 173 1.40 9.18 -17.28
N TYR A 174 2.55 9.67 -16.85
CA TYR A 174 3.03 11.01 -17.22
C TYR A 174 3.82 10.93 -18.52
#